data_AF-A0A930UNB3-F1
#
_entry.id   AF-A0A930UNB3-F1
#
_cell.length_a   1.000
_cell.length_b   1.000
_cell.length_c   1.000
_cell.angle_alpha   90.00
_cell.angle_beta   90.00
_cell.angle_gamma   90.00
#
_symmetry.space_group_name_H-M   'P 1'
#
loop_
_entity.id
_entity.type
_entity.pdbx_description
1 polymer ?
#
loop_
_entity_poly.entity_id
_entity_poly.type
_entity_poly.pdbx_seq_one_letter_code
_entity_poly.pdbx_strand_id
1 'polypeptide(L)'
;MVSRTPPEIDSPAGFSLRTAMLFGAIVALSMAGALILAFMHGGLFADSKEILALVWGRFSVFELYISFALIAGWILSRESHRLQALVWIAFLVLFGHVVSGLYIVWAAYRSRGDRRRFWLGSLDKPSAR
;
A
#
# COMPACT_ATOMS: atom_id res chain seq x y z
N MET A 1 18.45 25.22 36.07
CA MET A 1 17.47 25.11 34.96
C MET A 1 17.85 23.87 34.17
N VAL A 2 17.17 22.74 34.42
CA VAL A 2 17.55 21.43 33.87
C VAL A 2 17.18 21.41 32.40
N SER A 3 18.16 21.42 31.50
CA SER A 3 17.97 21.19 30.08
C SER A 3 17.58 19.73 29.89
N ARG A 4 16.27 19.46 29.87
CA ARG A 4 15.74 18.16 29.44
C ARG A 4 16.02 18.05 27.95
N THR A 5 17.15 17.47 27.57
CA THR A 5 17.30 16.89 26.25
C THR A 5 16.17 15.87 26.10
N PRO A 6 15.30 15.99 25.08
CA PRO A 6 14.28 14.98 24.84
C PRO A 6 14.98 13.62 24.64
N PRO A 7 14.39 12.51 25.11
CA PRO A 7 15.00 11.21 24.95
C PRO A 7 15.28 10.99 23.46
N GLU A 8 16.54 10.77 23.13
CA GLU A 8 16.93 10.20 21.86
C GLU A 8 16.25 8.84 21.80
N ILE A 9 15.11 8.79 21.10
CA ILE A 9 14.46 7.53 20.77
C ILE A 9 15.38 6.87 19.74
N ASP A 10 16.40 6.22 20.27
CA ASP A 10 17.24 5.29 19.55
C ASP A 10 16.29 4.24 18.99
N SER A 11 15.91 4.41 17.72
CA SER A 11 14.79 3.69 17.12
C SER A 11 15.21 2.24 16.95
N PRO A 12 14.72 1.28 17.77
CA PRO A 12 15.30 -0.06 17.83
C PRO A 12 14.69 -0.98 16.75
N ALA A 13 14.51 -0.44 15.54
CA ALA A 13 14.19 -1.15 14.31
C ALA A 13 14.22 -0.13 13.17
N GLY A 14 15.40 0.05 12.56
CA GLY A 14 15.53 0.90 11.37
C GLY A 14 14.57 0.42 10.29
N PHE A 15 13.66 1.29 9.86
CA PHE A 15 12.88 1.09 8.64
C PHE A 15 13.87 1.01 7.48
N SER A 16 14.30 -0.21 7.17
CA SER A 16 15.24 -0.46 6.10
C SER A 16 14.50 -0.29 4.79
N LEU A 17 14.91 0.72 4.01
CA LEU A 17 14.37 1.00 2.68
C LEU A 17 14.34 -0.26 1.81
N ARG A 18 15.37 -1.09 1.95
CA ARG A 18 15.52 -2.37 1.26
C ARG A 18 14.41 -3.35 1.66
N THR A 19 14.07 -3.42 2.94
CA THR A 19 12.99 -4.28 3.45
C THR A 19 11.64 -3.85 2.88
N ALA A 20 11.35 -2.55 2.84
CA ALA A 20 10.10 -2.04 2.26
C ALA A 20 9.99 -2.33 0.77
N MET A 21 11.09 -2.16 0.02
CA MET A 21 11.14 -2.49 -1.41
C MET A 21 10.95 -4.00 -1.66
N LEU A 22 11.67 -4.84 -0.91
CA LEU A 22 11.55 -6.31 -1.03
C LEU A 22 10.14 -6.76 -0.71
N PHE A 23 9.54 -6.26 0.38
CA PHE A 23 8.18 -6.59 0.74
C PHE A 23 7.18 -6.18 -0.35
N GLY A 24 7.24 -4.94 -0.83
CA GLY A 24 6.37 -4.46 -1.90
C GLY A 24 6.54 -5.28 -3.19
N ALA A 25 7.78 -5.65 -3.55
CA ALA A 25 8.06 -6.46 -4.72
C ALA A 25 7.51 -7.89 -4.59
N ILE A 26 7.68 -8.54 -3.43
CA ILE A 26 7.14 -9.88 -3.17
C ILE A 26 5.61 -9.87 -3.25
N VAL A 27 4.96 -8.86 -2.67
CA VAL A 27 3.50 -8.71 -2.73
C VAL A 27 3.05 -8.52 -4.19
N ALA A 28 3.70 -7.62 -4.93
CA ALA A 28 3.35 -7.35 -6.32
C ALA A 28 3.51 -8.60 -7.21
N LEU A 29 4.63 -9.31 -7.09
CA LEU A 29 4.91 -10.50 -7.88
C LEU A 29 3.99 -11.67 -7.53
N SER A 30 3.75 -11.90 -6.23
CA SER A 30 2.85 -12.99 -5.80
C SER A 30 1.42 -12.76 -6.26
N MET A 31 0.91 -11.53 -6.12
CA MET A 31 -0.43 -11.17 -6.58
C MET A 31 -0.55 -11.19 -8.10
N ALA A 32 0.48 -10.76 -8.83
CA ALA A 32 0.47 -10.82 -10.29
C ALA A 32 0.43 -12.27 -10.78
N GLY A 33 1.22 -13.16 -10.17
CA GLY A 33 1.19 -14.60 -10.47
C GLY A 33 -0.17 -15.22 -10.18
N ALA A 34 -0.77 -14.93 -9.03
CA ALA A 34 -2.11 -15.41 -8.67
C ALA A 34 -3.18 -14.90 -9.65
N LEU A 35 -3.11 -13.64 -10.06
CA LEU A 35 -4.04 -13.04 -11.02
C LEU A 35 -3.93 -13.71 -12.39
N ILE A 36 -2.71 -13.95 -12.88
CA ILE A 36 -2.48 -14.66 -14.15
C ILE A 36 -3.05 -16.08 -14.08
N LEU A 37 -2.78 -16.82 -13.00
CA LEU A 37 -3.30 -18.18 -12.83
C LEU A 37 -4.83 -18.20 -12.78
N ALA A 38 -5.45 -17.23 -12.11
CA ALA A 38 -6.90 -17.08 -12.03
C ALA A 38 -7.51 -16.79 -13.41
N PHE A 39 -6.89 -15.92 -14.22
CA PHE A 39 -7.36 -15.65 -15.58
C PHE A 39 -7.16 -16.82 -16.55
N MET A 40 -6.14 -17.64 -16.34
CA MET A 40 -5.87 -18.81 -17.18
C MET A 40 -6.84 -19.97 -16.93
N HIS A 41 -7.26 -20.19 -15.68
CA HIS A 41 -8.00 -21.38 -15.26
C HIS A 41 -9.42 -21.10 -14.78
N GLY A 42 -9.78 -19.82 -14.56
CA GLY A 42 -11.05 -19.41 -13.96
C GLY A 42 -11.77 -18.36 -14.79
N GLY A 43 -13.06 -18.20 -14.49
CA GLY A 43 -13.93 -17.18 -15.06
C GLY A 43 -14.35 -16.19 -14.00
N LEU A 44 -13.86 -14.94 -14.09
CA LEU A 44 -14.11 -13.86 -13.12
C LEU A 44 -15.58 -13.77 -12.67
N PHE A 45 -16.53 -13.86 -13.60
CA PHE A 45 -17.96 -13.72 -13.30
C PHE A 45 -18.66 -15.03 -12.93
N ALA A 46 -18.17 -16.17 -13.43
CA ALA A 46 -18.75 -17.48 -13.14
C ALA A 46 -18.40 -17.89 -11.71
N ASP A 47 -17.11 -17.81 -11.36
CA ASP A 47 -16.58 -18.26 -10.07
C ASP A 47 -16.99 -17.30 -8.94
N SER A 48 -17.20 -16.02 -9.24
CA SER A 48 -17.64 -15.02 -8.25
C SER A 48 -19.01 -15.36 -7.64
N LYS A 49 -19.93 -15.96 -8.40
CA LYS A 49 -21.26 -16.31 -7.87
C LYS A 49 -21.17 -17.39 -6.80
N GLU A 50 -20.30 -18.37 -7.03
CA GLU A 50 -20.05 -19.47 -6.08
C GLU A 50 -19.33 -18.96 -4.83
N ILE A 51 -18.31 -18.10 -5.00
CA ILE A 51 -17.60 -17.47 -3.88
C ILE A 51 -18.57 -16.64 -3.01
N LEU A 52 -19.46 -15.88 -3.62
CA LEU A 52 -20.45 -15.07 -2.90
C LEU A 52 -21.55 -15.90 -2.23
N ALA A 53 -21.76 -17.15 -2.64
CA ALA A 53 -22.67 -18.06 -1.95
C ALA A 53 -22.09 -18.52 -0.60
N LEU A 54 -20.77 -18.67 -0.51
CA LEU A 54 -20.06 -19.08 0.71
C LEU A 54 -20.01 -17.92 1.72
N VAL A 55 -20.27 -18.24 3.00
CA VAL A 55 -20.20 -17.24 4.11
C VAL A 55 -18.80 -16.64 4.23
N TRP A 56 -17.77 -17.49 4.20
CA TRP A 56 -16.38 -17.05 4.22
C TRP A 56 -16.00 -16.26 2.96
N GLY A 57 -16.51 -16.64 1.79
CA GLY A 57 -16.24 -15.93 0.54
C GLY A 57 -16.75 -14.48 0.58
N ARG A 58 -17.98 -14.25 1.09
CA ARG A 58 -18.49 -12.88 1.30
C ARG A 58 -17.64 -12.08 2.28
N PHE A 59 -17.19 -12.69 3.37
CA PHE A 59 -16.33 -12.03 4.35
C PHE A 59 -14.97 -11.64 3.73
N SER A 60 -14.34 -12.52 2.96
CA SER A 60 -13.08 -12.20 2.28
C SER A 60 -13.23 -11.09 1.24
N VAL A 61 -14.34 -11.06 0.50
CA VAL A 61 -14.65 -9.95 -0.42
C VAL A 61 -14.82 -8.63 0.34
N PHE A 62 -15.50 -8.66 1.49
CA PHE A 62 -15.62 -7.49 2.36
C PHE A 62 -14.27 -6.99 2.89
N GLU A 63 -13.42 -7.91 3.38
CA GLU A 63 -12.06 -7.60 3.85
C GLU A 63 -11.20 -7.00 2.74
N LEU A 64 -11.30 -7.54 1.51
CA LEU A 64 -10.63 -7.02 0.32
C LEU A 64 -11.02 -5.56 0.04
N TYR A 65 -12.32 -5.22 0.09
CA TYR A 65 -12.78 -3.86 -0.17
C TYR A 65 -12.37 -2.87 0.93
N ILE A 66 -12.40 -3.29 2.21
CA ILE A 66 -11.87 -2.46 3.30
C ILE A 66 -10.38 -2.17 3.06
N SER A 67 -9.62 -3.20 2.67
CA SER A 67 -8.20 -3.05 2.38
C SER A 67 -7.95 -2.05 1.24
N PHE A 68 -8.74 -2.12 0.16
CA PHE A 68 -8.67 -1.12 -0.91
C PHE A 68 -9.00 0.29 -0.44
N ALA A 69 -10.02 0.47 0.40
CA ALA A 69 -10.38 1.77 0.95
C ALA A 69 -9.25 2.35 1.83
N LEU A 70 -8.61 1.52 2.66
CA LEU A 70 -7.48 1.93 3.49
C LEU A 70 -6.27 2.34 2.65
N ILE A 71 -5.91 1.56 1.63
CA ILE A 71 -4.80 1.89 0.74
C ILE A 71 -5.12 3.13 -0.10
N ALA A 72 -6.34 3.27 -0.62
CA ALA A 72 -6.77 4.47 -1.33
C ALA A 72 -6.72 5.72 -0.43
N GLY A 73 -7.20 5.61 0.81
CA GLY A 73 -7.10 6.67 1.82
C GLY A 73 -5.65 7.05 2.11
N TRP A 74 -4.76 6.07 2.23
CA TRP A 74 -3.33 6.32 2.40
C TRP A 74 -2.71 7.01 1.18
N ILE A 75 -3.01 6.57 -0.03
CA ILE A 75 -2.58 7.22 -1.28
C ILE A 75 -3.03 8.68 -1.32
N LEU A 76 -4.31 8.95 -1.02
CA LEU A 76 -4.86 10.31 -0.96
C LEU A 76 -4.15 11.18 0.08
N SER A 77 -3.83 10.62 1.25
CA SER A 77 -3.12 11.36 2.30
C SER A 77 -1.67 11.69 1.94
N ARG A 78 -1.03 10.86 1.10
CA ARG A 78 0.40 10.95 0.78
C ARG A 78 0.70 11.85 -0.41
N GLU A 79 -0.19 11.86 -1.41
CA GLU A 79 -0.01 12.59 -2.66
C GLU A 79 -0.56 14.01 -2.58
N SER A 80 0.28 15.02 -2.86
CA SER A 80 -0.17 16.41 -3.01
C SER A 80 -1.08 16.58 -4.23
N HIS A 81 -0.80 15.84 -5.30
CA HIS A 81 -1.51 15.97 -6.57
C HIS A 81 -2.68 14.99 -6.67
N ARG A 82 -3.90 15.52 -6.62
CA ARG A 82 -5.14 14.73 -6.64
C ARG A 82 -5.29 13.85 -7.89
N LEU A 83 -4.78 14.28 -9.05
CA LEU A 83 -4.84 13.46 -10.26
C LEU A 83 -3.91 12.25 -10.17
N GLN A 84 -2.74 12.40 -9.56
CA GLN A 84 -1.81 11.29 -9.38
C GLN A 84 -2.38 10.25 -8.42
N ALA A 85 -2.99 10.71 -7.33
CA ALA A 85 -3.73 9.85 -6.41
C ALA A 85 -4.88 9.11 -7.12
N LEU A 86 -5.66 9.81 -7.96
CA LEU A 86 -6.76 9.22 -8.70
C LEU A 86 -6.30 8.12 -9.67
N VAL A 87 -5.18 8.34 -10.38
CA VAL A 87 -4.59 7.33 -11.26
C VAL A 87 -4.17 6.09 -10.47
N TRP A 88 -3.51 6.26 -9.33
CA TRP A 88 -3.14 5.13 -8.47
C TRP A 88 -4.35 4.37 -7.92
N ILE A 89 -5.41 5.07 -7.55
CA ILE A 89 -6.66 4.45 -7.08
C ILE A 89 -7.37 3.70 -8.21
N ALA A 90 -7.40 4.27 -9.41
CA ALA A 90 -7.94 3.58 -10.58
C ALA A 90 -7.18 2.28 -10.85
N PHE A 91 -5.85 2.31 -10.81
CA PHE A 91 -5.03 1.11 -10.92
C PHE A 91 -5.29 0.12 -9.78
N LEU A 92 -5.44 0.58 -8.53
CA LEU A 92 -5.75 -0.27 -7.38
C LEU A 92 -7.06 -1.03 -7.57
N VAL A 93 -8.10 -0.37 -8.09
CA VAL A 93 -9.40 -1.03 -8.34
C VAL A 93 -9.31 -2.04 -9.49
N LEU A 94 -8.51 -1.75 -10.52
CA LEU A 94 -8.39 -2.60 -11.71
C LEU A 94 -7.48 -3.81 -11.50
N PHE A 95 -6.35 -3.62 -10.82
CA PHE A 95 -5.29 -4.63 -10.66
C PHE A 95 -5.14 -5.13 -9.22
N GLY A 96 -5.92 -4.60 -8.28
CA GLY A 96 -5.93 -5.02 -6.89
C GLY A 96 -4.60 -4.78 -6.16
N HIS A 97 -4.25 -5.72 -5.27
CA HIS A 97 -3.09 -5.59 -4.38
C HIS A 97 -1.73 -5.62 -5.10
N VAL A 98 -1.68 -5.97 -6.39
CA VAL A 98 -0.47 -5.79 -7.23
C VAL A 98 -0.02 -4.34 -7.20
N VAL A 99 -0.98 -3.42 -7.30
CA VAL A 99 -0.73 -1.97 -7.32
C VAL A 99 -0.36 -1.47 -5.93
N SER A 100 -0.93 -2.03 -4.86
CA SER A 100 -0.49 -1.74 -3.50
C SER A 100 1.00 -2.04 -3.31
N GLY A 101 1.46 -3.22 -3.76
CA GLY A 101 2.87 -3.59 -3.72
C GLY A 101 3.76 -2.66 -4.54
N LEU A 102 3.34 -2.34 -5.77
CA LEU A 102 4.07 -1.41 -6.65
C LEU A 102 4.12 0.01 -6.05
N TYR A 103 3.02 0.46 -5.45
CA TYR A 103 2.93 1.77 -4.80
C TYR A 103 3.84 1.83 -3.58
N ILE A 104 3.98 0.75 -2.79
CA ILE A 104 4.94 0.67 -1.68
C ILE A 104 6.38 0.80 -2.20
N VAL A 105 6.73 0.12 -3.30
CA VAL A 105 8.08 0.24 -3.91
C VAL A 105 8.33 1.66 -4.41
N TRP A 106 7.36 2.24 -5.10
CA TRP A 106 7.41 3.61 -5.59
C TRP A 106 7.51 4.61 -4.43
N ALA A 107 6.76 4.37 -3.35
CA ALA A 107 6.78 5.17 -2.13
C ALA A 107 8.13 5.12 -1.43
N ALA A 108 8.67 3.92 -1.26
CA ALA A 108 10.00 3.70 -0.72
C ALA A 108 11.05 4.47 -1.54
N TYR A 109 11.05 4.29 -2.87
CA TYR A 109 12.00 4.97 -3.77
C TYR A 109 11.95 6.50 -3.62
N ARG A 110 10.76 7.10 -3.58
CA ARG A 110 10.59 8.56 -3.44
C ARG A 110 11.02 9.09 -2.07
N SER A 111 11.02 8.25 -1.05
CA SER A 111 11.28 8.68 0.35
C SER A 111 12.76 8.67 0.73
N ARG A 112 13.65 8.11 -0.12
CA ARG A 112 15.12 8.10 0.08
C ARG A 112 15.59 7.67 1.48
N GLY A 113 14.86 6.75 2.12
CA GLY A 113 15.18 6.23 3.46
C GLY A 113 14.60 7.02 4.64
N ASP A 114 13.88 8.13 4.39
CA ASP A 114 13.18 8.86 5.44
C ASP A 114 11.81 8.22 5.74
N ARG A 115 11.67 7.69 6.96
CA ARG A 115 10.44 7.03 7.44
C ARG A 115 9.24 8.00 7.46
N ARG A 116 9.45 9.29 7.79
CA ARG A 116 8.36 10.27 7.82
C ARG A 116 7.84 10.53 6.41
N ARG A 117 8.74 10.72 5.44
CA ARG A 117 8.37 10.91 4.01
C ARG A 117 7.75 9.67 3.39
N PHE A 118 8.11 8.48 3.87
CA PHE A 118 7.45 7.24 3.45
C PHE A 118 5.96 7.24 3.83
N TRP A 119 5.64 7.50 5.09
CA TRP A 119 4.26 7.46 5.58
C TRP A 119 3.43 8.70 5.20
N LEU A 120 4.01 9.89 5.33
CA LEU A 120 3.31 11.19 5.21
C LEU A 120 3.40 11.82 3.81
N GLY A 121 4.37 11.40 2.98
CA GLY A 121 4.56 11.96 1.65
C GLY A 121 4.80 13.47 1.69
N SER A 122 4.01 14.24 0.94
CA SER A 122 4.13 15.70 0.82
C SER A 122 3.51 16.49 1.97
N LEU A 123 2.91 15.85 2.96
CA LEU A 123 2.45 16.53 4.18
C LEU A 123 3.62 16.99 5.06
N ASP A 124 4.82 16.47 4.81
CA ASP A 124 6.07 16.93 5.43
C ASP A 124 6.50 18.25 4.78
N LYS A 125 5.85 19.35 5.16
CA LYS A 125 6.39 20.70 4.90
C LYS A 125 7.69 20.82 5.71
N PRO A 126 8.81 21.27 5.11
CA PRO A 126 10.01 21.54 5.88
C PRO A 126 9.63 22.52 6.99
N SER A 127 9.77 22.10 8.24
CA SER A 127 9.63 23.02 9.37
C SER A 127 10.66 24.11 9.15
N ALA A 128 10.19 25.35 8.91
CA ALA A 128 11.07 26.50 8.85
C ALA A 128 11.89 26.55 10.14
N ARG A 129 13.19 26.29 10.02
CA ARG A 129 14.24 26.62 10.99
C ARG A 129 15.50 26.94 10.22
#